data_AF-A0A8J7U0H2-F1
#
_entry.id   AF-A0A8J7U0H2-F1
#
_cell.length_a   1.000
_cell.length_b   1.000
_cell.length_c   1.000
_cell.angle_alpha   90.00
_cell.angle_beta   90.00
_cell.angle_gamma   90.00
#
_symmetry.space_group_name_H-M   'P 1'
#
loop_
_entity.id
_entity.type
_entity.pdbx_description
1 polymer ?
#
loop_
_entity_poly.entity_id
_entity_poly.type
_entity_poly.pdbx_seq_one_letter_code
_entity_poly.pdbx_strand_id
1 'polypeptide(L)'
;MKHRTAPTRRVALVVALALAALAAFAGVAQAKPKHKPIPMPTPKGDLVTVMSRNLYLGADLTPAIQSTSIEGFIEANGEILRTVDASNFPVRSKGLAKEILEQEPDLVGLQEAALWRTGPPSILAVKSGVPVATEVKYDFLAELLKQLNKKGRTYKAVVVNPEFDFEAPANYDGLPGGGPGPGLLQNAEINGRLTMRDVILARVGAGVKTSNP
;
A
#
# COMPACT_ATOMS: atom_id res chain seq x y z
N MET A 1 41.72 -11.37 7.99
CA MET A 1 40.47 -11.97 8.52
C MET A 1 39.46 -12.00 7.39
N LYS A 2 38.98 -13.19 7.00
CA LYS A 2 38.01 -13.40 5.93
C LYS A 2 36.60 -13.40 6.55
N HIS A 3 35.76 -12.42 6.23
CA HIS A 3 34.33 -12.52 6.49
C HIS A 3 33.64 -12.97 5.20
N ARG A 4 33.16 -14.22 5.22
CA ARG A 4 32.24 -14.79 4.23
C ARG A 4 30.85 -14.23 4.52
N THR A 5 30.26 -13.53 3.56
CA THR A 5 28.84 -13.18 3.54
C THR A 5 28.03 -14.39 3.05
N ALA A 6 26.96 -14.71 3.78
CA ALA A 6 26.01 -15.76 3.41
C ALA A 6 25.11 -15.29 2.25
N PRO A 7 24.61 -16.20 1.38
CA PRO A 7 23.88 -15.81 0.18
C PRO A 7 22.40 -15.52 0.46
N THR A 8 21.96 -14.37 -0.04
CA THR A 8 20.57 -13.91 -0.21
C THR A 8 19.83 -14.79 -1.23
N ARG A 9 19.22 -15.87 -0.76
CA ARG A 9 18.40 -16.77 -1.60
C ARG A 9 17.04 -17.13 -1.00
N ARG A 10 16.49 -16.29 -0.11
CA ARG A 10 15.18 -16.55 0.55
C ARG A 10 14.09 -15.51 0.31
N VAL A 11 14.33 -14.45 -0.45
CA VAL A 11 13.33 -13.37 -0.62
C VAL A 11 12.36 -13.63 -1.79
N ALA A 12 12.66 -14.55 -2.71
CA ALA A 12 11.83 -14.79 -3.88
C ALA A 12 10.64 -15.76 -3.68
N LEU A 13 10.43 -16.32 -2.47
CA LEU A 13 9.39 -17.35 -2.25
C LEU A 13 8.16 -16.89 -1.45
N VAL A 14 8.12 -15.64 -0.95
CA VAL A 14 7.02 -15.21 -0.07
C VAL A 14 5.89 -14.52 -0.84
N VAL A 15 6.14 -13.98 -2.03
CA VAL A 15 5.11 -13.25 -2.80
C VAL A 15 4.18 -14.19 -3.58
N ALA A 16 4.64 -15.38 -3.98
CA ALA A 16 3.82 -16.33 -4.75
C ALA A 16 2.82 -17.17 -3.90
N LEU A 17 2.95 -17.19 -2.57
CA LEU A 17 2.09 -18.00 -1.69
C LEU A 17 0.81 -17.28 -1.23
N ALA A 18 0.73 -15.95 -1.37
CA ALA A 18 -0.44 -15.19 -0.93
C ALA A 18 -1.63 -15.29 -1.91
N LEU A 19 -1.40 -15.58 -3.20
CA LEU A 19 -2.46 -15.65 -4.21
C LEU A 19 -3.07 -17.05 -4.39
N ALA A 20 -2.41 -18.12 -3.92
CA ALA A 20 -2.92 -19.48 -4.03
C ALA A 20 -3.82 -19.92 -2.85
N ALA A 21 -3.86 -19.15 -1.75
CA ALA A 21 -4.62 -19.51 -0.55
C ALA A 21 -6.10 -19.09 -0.58
N LEU A 22 -6.52 -18.25 -1.55
CA LEU A 22 -7.89 -17.74 -1.64
C LEU A 22 -8.87 -18.66 -2.39
N ALA A 23 -8.41 -19.78 -2.97
CA ALA A 23 -9.26 -20.68 -3.77
C ALA A 23 -9.71 -21.97 -3.06
N ALA A 24 -9.37 -22.19 -1.78
CA ALA A 24 -9.57 -23.51 -1.13
C ALA A 24 -10.62 -23.57 0.00
N PHE A 25 -11.34 -22.49 0.33
CA PHE A 25 -12.37 -22.51 1.39
C PHE A 25 -13.80 -22.32 0.86
N ALA A 26 -14.18 -23.13 -0.13
CA ALA A 26 -15.58 -23.35 -0.49
C ALA A 26 -16.02 -24.73 0.03
N GLY A 27 -16.15 -24.86 1.35
CA GLY A 27 -16.64 -26.06 2.00
C GLY A 27 -17.25 -25.74 3.35
N VAL A 28 -18.56 -25.48 3.40
CA VAL A 28 -19.28 -25.24 4.66
C VAL A 28 -19.54 -26.59 5.33
N ALA A 29 -18.58 -27.07 6.12
CA ALA A 29 -18.83 -28.17 7.05
C ALA A 29 -19.45 -27.58 8.35
N GLN A 30 -20.78 -27.68 8.49
CA GLN A 30 -21.44 -27.39 9.77
C GLN A 30 -21.10 -28.49 10.79
N ALA A 31 -20.05 -28.27 11.59
CA ALA A 31 -19.78 -29.07 12.77
C ALA A 31 -20.66 -28.57 13.94
N LYS A 32 -21.52 -29.44 14.47
CA LYS A 32 -22.29 -29.15 15.70
C LYS A 32 -21.32 -29.02 16.90
N PRO A 33 -21.41 -27.97 17.72
CA PRO A 33 -20.49 -27.78 18.84
C PRO A 33 -20.81 -28.80 19.95
N LYS A 34 -19.90 -29.76 20.18
CA LYS A 34 -19.94 -30.70 21.31
C LYS A 34 -19.06 -30.29 22.49
N HIS A 35 -18.45 -29.11 22.46
CA HIS A 35 -17.65 -28.62 23.59
C HIS A 35 -18.49 -27.70 24.48
N LYS A 36 -18.59 -28.05 25.76
CA LYS A 36 -19.06 -27.12 26.80
C LYS A 36 -18.17 -25.87 26.75
N PRO A 37 -18.72 -24.64 26.81
CA PRO A 37 -17.90 -23.44 26.83
C PRO A 37 -16.91 -23.52 27.98
N ILE A 38 -15.62 -23.44 27.67
CA ILE A 38 -14.60 -23.19 28.69
C ILE A 38 -14.91 -21.78 29.22
N PRO A 39 -15.09 -21.58 30.54
CA PRO A 39 -15.25 -20.24 31.09
C PRO A 39 -14.01 -19.41 30.73
N MET A 40 -14.16 -18.48 29.80
CA MET A 40 -13.12 -17.50 29.51
C MET A 40 -12.91 -16.68 30.79
N PRO A 41 -11.67 -16.56 31.29
CA PRO A 41 -11.40 -15.64 32.40
C PRO A 41 -11.94 -14.26 32.05
N THR A 42 -12.66 -13.63 32.98
CA THR A 42 -13.09 -12.24 32.83
C THR A 42 -11.83 -11.40 32.56
N PRO A 43 -11.77 -10.65 31.44
CA PRO A 43 -10.60 -9.85 31.11
C PRO A 43 -10.30 -8.90 32.28
N LYS A 44 -9.08 -8.95 32.84
CA LYS A 44 -8.64 -8.05 33.92
C LYS A 44 -8.18 -6.67 33.38
N GLY A 45 -8.76 -6.20 32.29
CA GLY A 45 -8.40 -4.93 31.65
C GLY A 45 -9.46 -4.46 30.66
N ASP A 46 -9.31 -3.22 30.19
CA ASP A 46 -10.23 -2.63 29.21
C ASP A 46 -10.17 -3.41 27.88
N LEU A 47 -11.34 -3.65 27.30
CA LEU A 47 -11.46 -4.29 25.99
C LEU A 47 -11.05 -3.29 24.91
N VAL A 48 -10.09 -3.66 24.06
CA VAL A 48 -9.69 -2.87 22.89
C VAL A 48 -10.12 -3.59 21.62
N THR A 49 -10.87 -2.90 20.78
CA THR A 49 -11.30 -3.40 19.47
C THR A 49 -10.31 -3.00 18.38
N VAL A 50 -10.01 -3.93 17.47
CA VAL A 50 -9.02 -3.73 16.41
C VAL A 50 -9.56 -4.17 15.06
N MET A 51 -9.11 -3.50 14.00
CA MET A 51 -9.43 -3.81 12.61
C MET A 51 -8.16 -3.76 11.77
N SER A 52 -8.03 -4.62 10.75
CA SER A 52 -6.95 -4.55 9.76
C SER A 52 -7.53 -4.35 8.36
N ARG A 53 -6.96 -3.45 7.57
CA ARG A 53 -7.37 -3.21 6.17
C ARG A 53 -6.17 -2.98 5.25
N ASN A 54 -6.10 -3.76 4.19
CA ASN A 54 -5.25 -3.47 3.05
C ASN A 54 -5.98 -2.47 2.14
N LEU A 55 -5.36 -1.32 1.88
CA LEU A 55 -5.93 -0.26 1.05
C LEU A 55 -5.79 -0.51 -0.46
N TYR A 56 -4.99 -1.51 -0.85
CA TYR A 56 -4.59 -1.83 -2.21
C TYR A 56 -3.99 -0.62 -2.94
N LEU A 57 -2.67 -0.65 -3.16
CA LEU A 57 -1.85 0.45 -3.69
C LEU A 57 -2.30 0.99 -5.06
N GLY A 58 -3.17 0.27 -5.75
CA GLY A 58 -3.92 0.74 -6.91
C GLY A 58 -3.58 0.01 -8.20
N ALA A 59 -2.52 -0.79 -8.23
CA ALA A 59 -2.06 -1.54 -9.40
C ALA A 59 -1.21 -2.77 -9.00
N ASP A 60 -1.01 -3.69 -9.95
CA ASP A 60 -0.01 -4.76 -9.84
C ASP A 60 1.36 -4.25 -10.32
N LEU A 61 2.38 -4.34 -9.45
CA LEU A 61 3.75 -3.90 -9.75
C LEU A 61 4.58 -4.98 -10.46
N THR A 62 4.07 -6.21 -10.54
CA THR A 62 4.79 -7.38 -11.07
C THR A 62 5.37 -7.16 -12.48
N PRO A 63 4.64 -6.57 -13.45
CA PRO A 63 5.17 -6.36 -14.79
C PRO A 63 6.45 -5.50 -14.81
N ALA A 64 6.51 -4.44 -14.01
CA ALA A 64 7.70 -3.61 -13.90
C ALA A 64 8.85 -4.34 -13.20
N ILE A 65 8.56 -5.05 -12.09
CA ILE A 65 9.56 -5.81 -11.32
C ILE A 65 10.21 -6.91 -12.18
N GLN A 66 9.43 -7.56 -13.03
CA GLN A 66 9.87 -8.68 -13.86
C GLN A 66 10.42 -8.23 -15.22
N SER A 67 10.33 -6.94 -15.56
CA SER A 67 10.83 -6.44 -16.83
C SER A 67 12.34 -6.69 -16.98
N THR A 68 12.73 -7.18 -18.15
CA THR A 68 14.13 -7.48 -18.49
C THR A 68 14.77 -6.43 -19.40
N SER A 69 14.03 -5.37 -19.76
CA SER A 69 14.53 -4.24 -20.56
C SER A 69 14.12 -2.91 -19.94
N ILE A 70 14.90 -1.86 -20.24
CA ILE A 70 14.61 -0.51 -19.76
C ILE A 70 13.32 0.00 -20.41
N GLU A 71 13.14 -0.24 -21.70
CA GLU A 71 11.95 0.14 -22.46
C GLU A 71 10.72 -0.56 -21.87
N GLY A 72 10.76 -1.88 -21.67
CA GLY A 72 9.65 -2.62 -21.09
C GLY A 72 9.31 -2.18 -19.66
N PHE A 73 10.33 -1.77 -18.89
CA PHE A 73 10.15 -1.26 -17.53
C PHE A 73 9.44 0.10 -17.52
N ILE A 74 9.80 1.00 -18.43
CA ILE A 74 9.17 2.31 -18.60
C ILE A 74 7.71 2.16 -19.04
N GLU A 75 7.44 1.26 -19.99
CA GLU A 75 6.07 0.96 -20.45
C GLU A 75 5.22 0.39 -19.30
N ALA A 76 5.76 -0.58 -18.55
CA ALA A 76 5.07 -1.16 -17.40
C ALA A 76 4.79 -0.14 -16.28
N ASN A 77 5.73 0.76 -15.99
CA ASN A 77 5.49 1.85 -15.04
C ASN A 77 4.37 2.79 -15.52
N GLY A 78 4.30 3.05 -16.81
CA GLY A 78 3.21 3.77 -17.44
C GLY A 78 1.85 3.12 -17.19
N GLU A 79 1.76 1.81 -17.45
CA GLU A 79 0.55 1.01 -17.23
C GLU A 79 0.14 0.97 -15.75
N ILE A 80 1.11 0.85 -14.84
CA ILE A 80 0.88 0.92 -13.39
C ILE A 80 0.21 2.25 -13.02
N LEU A 81 0.75 3.39 -13.46
CA LEU A 81 0.18 4.70 -13.14
C LEU A 81 -1.23 4.89 -13.70
N ARG A 82 -1.49 4.44 -14.94
CA ARG A 82 -2.84 4.45 -15.52
C ARG A 82 -3.81 3.53 -14.76
N THR A 83 -3.33 2.40 -14.27
CA THR A 83 -4.13 1.47 -13.45
C THR A 83 -4.45 2.09 -12.08
N VAL A 84 -3.51 2.79 -11.47
CA VAL A 84 -3.73 3.57 -10.24
C VAL A 84 -4.83 4.60 -10.45
N ASP A 85 -4.81 5.35 -11.56
CA ASP A 85 -5.88 6.29 -11.92
C ASP A 85 -7.24 5.58 -12.05
N ALA A 86 -7.28 4.48 -12.81
CA ALA A 86 -8.48 3.69 -13.03
C ALA A 86 -9.04 3.08 -11.72
N SER A 87 -8.18 2.77 -10.75
CA SER A 87 -8.58 2.24 -9.44
C SER A 87 -9.42 3.24 -8.63
N ASN A 88 -9.30 4.55 -8.93
CA ASN A 88 -10.11 5.63 -8.37
C ASN A 88 -10.22 5.59 -6.83
N PHE A 89 -9.07 5.70 -6.16
CA PHE A 89 -9.02 5.72 -4.70
C PHE A 89 -9.90 6.80 -4.04
N PRO A 90 -10.11 8.00 -4.61
CA PRO A 90 -11.04 8.99 -4.05
C PRO A 90 -12.48 8.48 -3.89
N VAL A 91 -12.92 7.56 -4.76
CA VAL A 91 -14.22 6.89 -4.61
C VAL A 91 -14.13 5.76 -3.58
N ARG A 92 -13.10 4.91 -3.67
CA ARG A 92 -12.90 3.77 -2.77
C ARG A 92 -12.76 4.19 -1.30
N SER A 93 -12.06 5.29 -1.03
CA SER A 93 -11.86 5.84 0.32
C SER A 93 -13.17 6.14 1.04
N LYS A 94 -14.25 6.48 0.33
CA LYS A 94 -15.58 6.68 0.90
C LYS A 94 -16.16 5.37 1.43
N GLY A 95 -16.03 4.29 0.67
CA GLY A 95 -16.50 2.95 1.06
C GLY A 95 -15.71 2.40 2.25
N LEU A 96 -14.38 2.53 2.20
CA LEU A 96 -13.48 2.13 3.29
C LEU A 96 -13.75 2.92 4.58
N ALA A 97 -13.96 4.23 4.47
CA ALA A 97 -14.31 5.04 5.63
C ALA A 97 -15.68 4.67 6.21
N LYS A 98 -16.68 4.41 5.36
CA LYS A 98 -18.00 3.95 5.80
C LYS A 98 -17.86 2.66 6.60
N GLU A 99 -17.12 1.68 6.09
CA GLU A 99 -16.88 0.41 6.77
C GLU A 99 -16.22 0.60 8.15
N ILE A 100 -15.14 1.38 8.24
CA ILE A 100 -14.45 1.67 9.52
C ILE A 100 -15.39 2.39 10.49
N LEU A 101 -16.20 3.35 10.00
CA LEU A 101 -17.14 4.10 10.84
C LEU A 101 -18.32 3.26 11.32
N GLU A 102 -18.74 2.23 10.58
CA GLU A 102 -19.81 1.31 11.00
C GLU A 102 -19.36 0.33 12.08
N GLN A 103 -18.09 -0.07 12.07
CA GLN A 103 -17.52 -1.01 13.06
C GLN A 103 -16.94 -0.31 14.29
N GLU A 104 -16.61 0.98 14.15
CA GLU A 104 -16.03 1.83 15.20
C GLU A 104 -14.86 1.22 16.03
N PRO A 105 -13.87 0.55 15.40
CA PRO A 105 -12.74 -0.03 16.14
C PRO A 105 -11.92 1.05 16.86
N ASP A 106 -11.31 0.70 17.98
CA ASP A 106 -10.43 1.61 18.71
C ASP A 106 -9.11 1.84 17.96
N LEU A 107 -8.61 0.81 17.26
CA LEU A 107 -7.42 0.86 16.42
C LEU A 107 -7.67 0.25 15.04
N VAL A 108 -7.10 0.86 14.00
CA VAL A 108 -7.09 0.30 12.63
C VAL A 108 -5.67 0.19 12.11
N GLY A 109 -5.21 -1.02 11.84
CA GLY A 109 -3.99 -1.28 11.08
C GLY A 109 -4.28 -1.18 9.58
N LEU A 110 -3.53 -0.35 8.87
CA LEU A 110 -3.65 -0.17 7.44
C LEU A 110 -2.38 -0.67 6.75
N GLN A 111 -2.56 -1.53 5.76
CA GLN A 111 -1.50 -1.92 4.83
C GLN A 111 -1.68 -1.19 3.50
N GLU A 112 -0.57 -1.00 2.79
CA GLU A 112 -0.57 -0.40 1.45
C GLU A 112 -1.16 1.02 1.39
N ALA A 113 -0.90 1.85 2.41
CA ALA A 113 -1.28 3.25 2.40
C ALA A 113 -0.39 4.06 1.45
N ALA A 114 -0.60 3.86 0.16
CA ALA A 114 0.22 4.41 -0.92
C ALA A 114 0.22 5.95 -0.94
N LEU A 115 1.39 6.51 -1.21
CA LEU A 115 1.59 7.90 -1.63
C LEU A 115 2.20 7.86 -3.03
N TRP A 116 1.40 8.24 -4.02
CA TRP A 116 1.81 8.37 -5.41
C TRP A 116 2.19 9.81 -5.72
N ARG A 117 3.36 9.99 -6.30
CA ARG A 117 3.90 11.28 -6.72
C ARG A 117 4.40 11.23 -8.15
N THR A 118 4.43 12.39 -8.79
CA THR A 118 4.95 12.59 -10.14
C THR A 118 6.02 13.67 -10.16
N GLY A 119 6.78 13.69 -11.25
CA GLY A 119 7.77 14.71 -11.53
C GLY A 119 8.27 14.63 -12.97
N PRO A 120 9.13 15.56 -13.38
CA PRO A 120 9.75 15.53 -14.71
C PRO A 120 10.48 14.21 -14.98
N PRO A 121 10.58 13.78 -16.25
CA PRO A 121 11.19 12.51 -16.59
C PRO A 121 12.69 12.54 -16.28
N SER A 122 13.16 11.54 -15.55
CA SER A 122 14.55 11.47 -15.11
C SER A 122 14.98 10.05 -14.75
N ILE A 123 16.10 9.62 -15.31
CA ILE A 123 16.74 8.36 -14.90
C ILE A 123 17.56 8.52 -13.60
N LEU A 124 17.72 9.75 -13.09
CA LEU A 124 18.61 10.01 -11.96
C LEU A 124 18.16 9.27 -10.70
N ALA A 125 16.86 9.22 -10.41
CA ALA A 125 16.34 8.52 -9.23
C ALA A 125 16.71 7.03 -9.23
N VAL A 126 16.63 6.37 -10.40
CA VAL A 126 17.03 4.97 -10.56
C VAL A 126 18.55 4.79 -10.44
N LYS A 127 19.34 5.76 -10.95
CA LYS A 127 20.81 5.67 -10.92
C LYS A 127 21.43 6.02 -9.56
N SER A 128 20.87 7.00 -8.85
CA SER A 128 21.39 7.49 -7.58
C SER A 128 20.73 6.81 -6.37
N GLY A 129 19.57 6.19 -6.56
CA GLY A 129 18.73 5.71 -5.46
C GLY A 129 18.10 6.83 -4.64
N VAL A 130 18.14 8.09 -5.12
CA VAL A 130 17.59 9.26 -4.44
C VAL A 130 16.39 9.79 -5.24
N PRO A 131 15.16 9.52 -4.77
CA PRO A 131 13.95 10.02 -5.42
C PRO A 131 13.77 11.54 -5.29
N VAL A 132 13.32 12.20 -6.36
CA VAL A 132 13.15 13.66 -6.47
C VAL A 132 11.73 14.12 -6.85
N ALA A 133 10.86 13.22 -7.29
CA ALA A 133 9.45 13.52 -7.57
C ALA A 133 8.70 13.91 -6.29
N THR A 134 8.04 15.06 -6.32
CA THR A 134 7.35 15.65 -5.16
C THR A 134 5.89 15.99 -5.41
N GLU A 135 5.44 16.07 -6.66
CA GLU A 135 4.06 16.43 -6.97
C GLU A 135 3.12 15.32 -6.52
N VAL A 136 2.27 15.58 -5.52
CA VAL A 136 1.36 14.56 -5.00
C VAL A 136 0.22 14.34 -5.99
N LYS A 137 0.15 13.11 -6.53
CA LYS A 137 -0.93 12.66 -7.40
C LYS A 137 -2.05 12.00 -6.60
N TYR A 138 -1.70 11.10 -5.67
CA TYR A 138 -2.63 10.51 -4.70
C TYR A 138 -1.96 10.28 -3.35
N ASP A 139 -2.65 10.64 -2.27
CA ASP A 139 -2.25 10.26 -0.91
C ASP A 139 -3.41 9.49 -0.24
N PHE A 140 -3.32 8.16 -0.26
CA PHE A 140 -4.41 7.29 0.19
C PHE A 140 -4.69 7.47 1.69
N LEU A 141 -3.66 7.70 2.50
CA LEU A 141 -3.82 7.97 3.92
C LEU A 141 -4.57 9.29 4.14
N ALA A 142 -4.15 10.36 3.47
CA ALA A 142 -4.78 11.67 3.61
C ALA A 142 -6.25 11.63 3.14
N GLU A 143 -6.52 10.97 2.02
CA GLU A 143 -7.88 10.81 1.50
C GLU A 143 -8.78 10.00 2.45
N LEU A 144 -8.28 8.88 2.99
CA LEU A 144 -9.04 8.09 3.96
C LEU A 144 -9.32 8.87 5.24
N LEU A 145 -8.30 9.54 5.81
CA LEU A 145 -8.46 10.39 7.00
C LEU A 145 -9.45 11.54 6.75
N LYS A 146 -9.46 12.12 5.55
CA LYS A 146 -10.44 13.14 5.17
C LYS A 146 -11.87 12.59 5.22
N GLN A 147 -12.11 11.36 4.74
CA GLN A 147 -13.43 10.74 4.80
C GLN A 147 -13.83 10.36 6.23
N LEU A 148 -12.92 9.73 6.99
CA LEU A 148 -13.15 9.33 8.38
C LEU A 148 -13.49 10.52 9.29
N ASN A 149 -12.91 11.69 9.01
CA ASN A 149 -13.04 12.89 9.82
C ASN A 149 -14.01 13.93 9.25
N LYS A 150 -14.82 13.58 8.23
CA LYS A 150 -15.69 14.52 7.52
C LYS A 150 -16.74 15.20 8.42
N LYS A 151 -17.17 14.53 9.49
CA LYS A 151 -18.19 15.01 10.45
C LYS A 151 -17.61 15.44 11.81
N GLY A 152 -16.28 15.56 11.91
CA GLY A 152 -15.57 15.77 13.17
C GLY A 152 -14.37 14.84 13.28
N ARG A 153 -13.48 15.12 14.23
CA ARG A 153 -12.25 14.34 14.39
C ARG A 153 -12.54 13.01 15.08
N THR A 154 -12.63 11.94 14.28
CA THR A 154 -12.94 10.58 14.72
C THR A 154 -11.70 9.69 14.80
N TYR A 155 -10.78 9.79 13.83
CA TYR A 155 -9.57 8.97 13.78
C TYR A 155 -8.34 9.83 13.50
N LYS A 156 -7.20 9.44 14.08
CA LYS A 156 -5.88 10.03 13.81
C LYS A 156 -4.86 8.94 13.53
N ALA A 157 -3.92 9.19 12.63
CA ALA A 157 -2.74 8.34 12.54
C ALA A 157 -1.88 8.51 13.80
N VAL A 158 -1.49 7.39 14.40
CA VAL A 158 -0.58 7.31 15.55
C VAL A 158 0.75 6.66 15.19
N VAL A 159 0.77 5.88 14.11
CA VAL A 159 1.98 5.37 13.44
C VAL A 159 1.83 5.61 11.95
N VAL A 160 2.91 6.04 11.31
CA VAL A 160 3.06 6.03 9.85
C VAL A 160 4.46 5.52 9.57
N ASN A 161 4.57 4.24 9.21
CA ASN A 161 5.85 3.60 8.93
C ASN A 161 6.04 3.45 7.41
N PRO A 162 7.03 4.13 6.81
CA PRO A 162 7.37 3.91 5.41
C PRO A 162 8.08 2.56 5.22
N GLU A 163 7.59 1.75 4.28
CA GLU A 163 8.13 0.41 3.99
C GLU A 163 8.96 0.37 2.71
N PHE A 164 8.54 1.13 1.70
CA PHE A 164 9.15 1.15 0.38
C PHE A 164 9.00 2.53 -0.22
N ASP A 165 10.04 3.03 -0.88
CA ASP A 165 10.01 4.29 -1.62
C ASP A 165 10.83 4.15 -2.90
N PHE A 166 10.17 4.30 -4.05
CA PHE A 166 10.80 4.07 -5.34
C PHE A 166 10.24 5.00 -6.40
N GLU A 167 11.14 5.51 -7.24
CA GLU A 167 10.82 6.41 -8.32
C GLU A 167 11.47 5.95 -9.62
N ALA A 168 10.71 5.99 -10.70
CA ALA A 168 11.17 5.60 -12.02
C ALA A 168 10.45 6.36 -13.14
N PRO A 169 11.08 6.44 -14.33
CA PRO A 169 10.42 6.96 -15.53
C PRO A 169 9.25 6.05 -15.97
N ALA A 170 8.23 6.67 -16.54
CA ALA A 170 7.00 6.02 -16.97
C ALA A 170 6.50 6.58 -18.30
N ASN A 171 6.08 5.69 -19.21
CA ASN A 171 5.31 6.07 -20.40
C ASN A 171 3.85 6.31 -20.00
N TYR A 172 3.52 7.50 -19.51
CA TYR A 172 2.24 7.71 -18.83
C TYR A 172 1.05 7.79 -19.79
N ASP A 173 1.23 8.43 -20.95
CA ASP A 173 0.17 8.54 -21.96
C ASP A 173 0.06 7.29 -22.84
N GLY A 174 1.05 6.39 -22.81
CA GLY A 174 1.08 5.14 -23.56
C GLY A 174 1.43 5.34 -25.02
N LEU A 175 1.98 6.50 -25.40
CA LEU A 175 2.35 6.83 -26.76
C LEU A 175 3.87 6.74 -26.94
N PRO A 176 4.37 6.39 -28.14
CA PRO A 176 5.79 6.44 -28.41
C PRO A 176 6.26 7.89 -28.58
N GLY A 177 7.49 8.19 -28.14
CA GLY A 177 8.15 9.46 -28.44
C GLY A 177 7.68 10.66 -27.59
N GLY A 178 6.93 10.46 -26.50
CA GLY A 178 6.50 11.52 -25.60
C GLY A 178 7.61 12.07 -24.68
N GLY A 179 8.76 11.40 -24.63
CA GLY A 179 9.89 11.77 -23.79
C GLY A 179 10.71 12.98 -24.29
N PRO A 180 11.73 13.40 -23.52
CA PRO A 180 12.48 14.63 -23.76
C PRO A 180 13.38 14.61 -25.01
N GLY A 181 13.46 13.48 -25.73
CA GLY A 181 14.29 13.30 -26.91
C GLY A 181 14.66 11.83 -27.13
N PRO A 182 15.42 11.53 -28.19
CA PRO A 182 15.84 10.16 -28.47
C PRO A 182 16.72 9.59 -27.34
N GLY A 183 16.66 8.27 -27.14
CA GLY A 183 17.48 7.55 -26.16
C GLY A 183 16.66 6.89 -25.06
N LEU A 184 17.27 6.67 -23.89
CA LEU A 184 16.70 5.83 -22.81
C LEU A 184 15.35 6.31 -22.27
N LEU A 185 15.04 7.60 -22.40
CA LEU A 185 13.80 8.19 -21.90
C LEU A 185 12.85 8.58 -23.04
N GLN A 186 13.06 8.11 -24.27
CA GLN A 186 12.29 8.57 -25.44
C GLN A 186 10.76 8.39 -25.32
N ASN A 187 10.32 7.43 -24.52
CA ASN A 187 8.91 7.17 -24.22
C ASN A 187 8.55 7.49 -22.77
N ALA A 188 9.35 8.29 -22.06
CA ALA A 188 9.07 8.64 -20.66
C ALA A 188 8.81 10.13 -20.55
N GLU A 189 7.55 10.49 -20.37
CA GLU A 189 7.07 11.87 -20.26
C GLU A 189 7.19 12.36 -18.82
N ILE A 190 7.14 11.43 -17.86
CA ILE A 190 7.19 11.71 -16.42
C ILE A 190 7.97 10.64 -15.66
N ASN A 191 8.31 10.96 -14.41
CA ASN A 191 8.58 9.97 -13.38
C ASN A 191 7.33 9.72 -12.54
N GLY A 192 7.11 8.46 -12.17
CA GLY A 192 6.21 8.05 -11.10
C GLY A 192 7.02 7.65 -9.85
N ARG A 193 6.54 8.04 -8.68
CA ARG A 193 7.11 7.66 -7.38
C ARG A 193 6.04 7.09 -6.47
N LEU A 194 6.31 5.91 -5.91
CA LEU A 194 5.49 5.26 -4.92
C LEU A 194 6.22 5.25 -3.58
N THR A 195 5.58 5.77 -2.54
CA THR A 195 5.92 5.46 -1.15
C THR A 195 4.83 4.59 -0.55
N MET A 196 5.17 3.38 -0.14
CA MET A 196 4.29 2.48 0.62
C MET A 196 4.45 2.72 2.10
N ARG A 197 3.33 2.77 2.80
CA ARG A 197 3.28 2.98 4.25
C ARG A 197 2.37 1.96 4.89
N ASP A 198 2.79 1.47 6.04
CA ASP A 198 1.90 0.85 7.01
C ASP A 198 1.54 1.88 8.08
N VAL A 199 0.27 1.88 8.49
CA VAL A 199 -0.28 2.94 9.35
C VAL A 199 -1.11 2.32 10.45
N ILE A 200 -1.02 2.88 11.65
CA ILE A 200 -2.00 2.63 12.72
C ILE A 200 -2.83 3.89 12.91
N LEU A 201 -4.14 3.76 12.77
CA LEU A 201 -5.10 4.77 13.17
C LEU A 201 -5.62 4.47 14.57
N ALA A 202 -5.86 5.51 15.36
CA ALA A 202 -6.54 5.42 16.64
C ALA A 202 -7.80 6.28 16.64
N ARG A 203 -8.89 5.72 17.19
CA ARG A 203 -10.14 6.43 17.42
C ARG A 203 -9.95 7.46 18.53
N VAL A 204 -10.35 8.70 18.26
CA VAL A 204 -10.25 9.81 19.22
C VAL A 204 -11.32 9.63 20.29
N GLY A 205 -10.92 9.75 21.56
CA GLY A 205 -11.83 9.63 22.70
C GLY A 205 -12.12 8.19 23.16
N ALA A 206 -11.54 7.19 22.51
CA ALA A 206 -11.73 5.77 22.84
C ALA A 206 -11.02 5.29 24.13
N GLY A 207 -10.33 6.17 24.86
CA GLY A 207 -9.57 5.80 26.06
C GLY A 207 -8.27 5.04 25.81
N VAL A 208 -7.97 4.65 24.56
CA VAL A 208 -6.72 3.96 24.19
C VAL A 208 -5.54 4.93 24.17
N LYS A 209 -4.48 4.57 24.90
CA LYS A 209 -3.19 5.26 24.90
C LYS A 209 -2.19 4.49 24.05
N THR A 210 -1.47 5.18 23.17
CA THR A 210 -0.42 4.59 22.34
C THR A 210 0.94 5.17 22.73
N SER A 211 1.96 4.32 22.86
CA SER A 211 3.33 4.70 23.24
C SER A 211 4.32 3.70 22.67
N ASN A 212 5.47 4.18 22.18
CA ASN A 212 6.45 3.38 21.41
C ASN A 212 5.80 2.46 20.34
N PRO A 213 4.85 2.93 19.53
CA PRO A 213 4.13 2.09 18.59
C PRO A 213 4.86 1.92 17.25
#